data_AF-A0AAE7MSZ9-F1
#
_entry.id   AF-A0AAE7MSZ9-F1
#
_cell.length_a   1.000
_cell.length_b   1.000
_cell.length_c   1.000
_cell.angle_alpha   90.00
_cell.angle_beta   90.00
_cell.angle_gamma   90.00
#
_symmetry.space_group_name_H-M   'P 1'
#
loop_
_entity.id
_entity.type
_entity.pdbx_description
1 polymer ?
#
loop_
_entity_poly.entity_id
_entity_poly.type
_entity_poly.pdbx_seq_one_letter_code
_entity_poly.pdbx_strand_id
1 'polypeptide(L)'
;MRIVCVISKEYFFEISDIAAFIEVERKKQGNSAKLNTHDYFLIDIVKQLSEQQKELIQLINSKNFKTILRSLIEMDAKISDYLFFLINCRFENDKEVKDCIESVEKDGLDDYYCGLNYNDSLNDFKLIVHKFC
;
A
#
# COMPACT_ATOMS: atom_id res chain seq x y z
N MET A 1 -0.35 22.35 -28.71
CA MET A 1 -0.50 21.02 -28.09
C MET A 1 0.37 20.98 -26.84
N ARG A 2 -0.21 21.18 -25.65
CA ARG A 2 0.54 21.00 -24.39
C ARG A 2 0.58 19.50 -24.11
N ILE A 3 1.76 18.91 -24.27
CA ILE A 3 2.06 17.61 -23.67
C ILE A 3 2.06 17.89 -22.17
N VAL A 4 0.97 17.52 -21.50
CA VAL A 4 0.91 17.55 -20.04
C VAL A 4 1.86 16.45 -19.60
N CYS A 5 2.93 16.85 -18.91
CA CYS A 5 3.92 15.95 -18.34
C CYS A 5 3.17 14.89 -17.53
N VAL A 6 3.33 13.63 -17.91
CA VAL A 6 2.82 12.49 -17.14
C VAL A 6 3.49 12.61 -15.77
N ILE A 7 2.72 12.93 -14.73
CA ILE A 7 3.16 12.73 -13.34
C ILE A 7 3.60 11.26 -13.31
N SER A 8 4.89 10.99 -13.09
CA SER A 8 5.36 9.61 -12.98
C SER A 8 4.51 8.96 -11.91
N LYS A 9 3.65 8.04 -12.32
CA LYS A 9 2.88 7.26 -11.37
C LYS A 9 3.89 6.40 -10.63
N GLU A 10 4.02 6.62 -9.34
CA GLU A 10 4.83 5.75 -8.51
C GLU A 10 4.01 4.47 -8.27
N TYR A 11 4.65 3.31 -8.28
CA TYR A 11 4.05 2.06 -7.82
C TYR A 11 4.57 1.74 -6.41
N PHE A 12 3.82 1.00 -5.60
CA PHE A 12 4.30 0.62 -4.27
C PHE A 12 5.64 -0.13 -4.29
N PHE A 13 5.90 -0.94 -5.33
CA PHE A 13 7.19 -1.62 -5.50
C PHE A 13 8.36 -0.68 -5.86
N GLU A 14 8.10 0.60 -6.12
CA GLU A 14 9.13 1.61 -6.35
C GLU A 14 9.58 2.30 -5.06
N ILE A 15 8.91 2.02 -3.92
CA ILE A 15 9.37 2.44 -2.59
C ILE A 15 10.63 1.64 -2.24
N SER A 16 11.79 2.25 -2.51
CA SER A 16 13.11 1.62 -2.33
C SER A 16 13.40 1.15 -0.88
N ASP A 17 12.96 1.91 0.11
CA ASP A 17 13.07 1.56 1.53
C ASP A 17 11.73 1.82 2.24
N ILE A 18 10.91 0.76 2.33
CA ILE A 18 9.60 0.80 3.00
C ILE A 18 9.73 1.21 4.47
N ALA A 19 10.79 0.78 5.17
CA ALA A 19 10.97 1.14 6.57
C ALA A 19 11.22 2.64 6.69
N ALA A 20 12.18 3.18 5.94
CA ALA A 20 12.47 4.62 5.94
C ALA A 20 11.25 5.45 5.51
N PHE A 21 10.48 4.98 4.52
CA PHE A 21 9.22 5.61 4.11
C PHE A 21 8.25 5.72 5.30
N ILE A 22 7.98 4.62 6.01
CA ILE A 22 7.08 4.61 7.17
C ILE A 22 7.58 5.55 8.27
N GLU A 23 8.89 5.57 8.56
CA GLU A 23 9.45 6.47 9.57
C GLU A 23 9.22 7.96 9.20
N VAL A 24 9.36 8.30 7.92
CA VAL A 24 9.12 9.67 7.41
C VAL A 24 7.64 10.02 7.52
N GLU A 25 6.74 9.14 7.08
CA GLU A 25 5.30 9.39 7.12
C GLU A 25 4.77 9.44 8.56
N ARG A 26 5.24 8.56 9.47
CA ARG A 26 4.95 8.64 10.92
C ARG A 26 5.33 10.01 11.48
N LYS A 27 6.52 10.53 11.15
CA LYS A 27 6.97 11.86 11.60
C LYS A 27 6.05 12.98 11.09
N LYS A 28 5.61 12.92 9.83
CA LYS A 28 4.69 13.92 9.26
C LYS A 28 3.36 13.98 10.01
N GLN A 29 2.89 12.85 10.53
CA GLN A 29 1.67 12.74 11.33
C GLN A 29 1.87 13.02 12.83
N GLY A 30 3.10 13.30 13.29
CA GLY A 30 3.41 13.49 14.71
C GLY A 30 3.53 12.19 15.52
N ASN A 31 3.57 11.03 14.86
CA ASN A 31 3.75 9.72 15.48
C ASN A 31 5.24 9.44 15.78
N SER A 32 5.49 8.48 16.68
CA SER A 32 6.84 7.98 16.95
C SER A 32 7.42 7.29 15.71
N ALA A 33 8.51 7.82 15.17
CA ALA A 33 9.20 7.21 14.02
C ALA A 33 9.81 5.84 14.31
N LYS A 34 10.08 5.50 15.58
CA LYS A 34 10.82 4.28 15.92
C LYS A 34 10.01 3.02 15.58
N LEU A 35 10.55 2.21 14.68
CA LEU A 35 10.00 0.89 14.34
C LEU A 35 10.39 -0.17 15.39
N ASN A 36 9.50 -1.13 15.60
CA ASN A 36 9.72 -2.29 16.46
C ASN A 36 9.64 -3.62 15.68
N THR A 37 9.82 -4.75 16.36
CA THR A 37 9.82 -6.07 15.73
C THR A 37 8.50 -6.41 15.01
N HIS A 38 7.35 -6.00 15.56
CA HIS A 38 6.04 -6.21 14.94
C HIS A 38 5.88 -5.35 13.67
N ASP A 39 6.37 -4.10 13.71
CA ASP A 39 6.40 -3.24 12.52
C ASP A 39 7.22 -3.90 11.41
N TYR A 40 8.41 -4.43 11.73
CA TYR A 40 9.26 -5.12 10.76
C TYR A 40 8.65 -6.39 10.18
N PHE A 41 7.85 -7.12 10.96
CA PHE A 41 7.12 -8.28 10.46
C PHE A 41 6.10 -7.88 9.39
N LEU A 42 5.28 -6.85 9.65
CA LEU A 42 4.32 -6.34 8.68
C LEU A 42 5.01 -5.71 7.46
N ILE A 43 6.15 -5.04 7.64
CA ILE A 43 6.97 -4.52 6.54
C ILE A 43 7.45 -5.65 5.61
N ASP A 44 7.80 -6.82 6.15
CA ASP A 44 8.20 -7.96 5.33
C ASP A 44 7.05 -8.46 4.46
N ILE A 45 5.81 -8.49 5.00
CA ILE A 45 4.61 -8.80 4.22
C ILE A 45 4.44 -7.79 3.07
N VAL A 46 4.58 -6.49 3.34
CA VAL A 46 4.47 -5.44 2.29
C VAL A 46 5.53 -5.63 1.21
N LYS A 47 6.77 -5.97 1.57
CA LYS A 47 7.84 -6.26 0.61
C LYS A 47 7.50 -7.45 -0.29
N GLN A 48 7.01 -8.54 0.30
CA GLN A 48 6.62 -9.73 -0.45
C GLN A 48 5.47 -9.43 -1.43
N LEU A 49 4.43 -8.70 -0.98
CA LEU A 49 3.33 -8.28 -1.84
C LEU A 49 3.80 -7.35 -2.96
N SER A 50 4.73 -6.43 -2.67
CA SER A 50 5.27 -5.50 -3.67
C SER A 50 6.05 -6.22 -4.78
N GLU A 51 6.87 -7.22 -4.44
CA GLU A 51 7.58 -8.01 -5.45
C GLU A 51 6.60 -8.87 -6.27
N GLN A 52 5.60 -9.48 -5.62
CA GLN A 52 4.54 -10.20 -6.32
C GLN A 52 3.77 -9.30 -7.30
N GLN A 53 3.50 -8.04 -6.90
CA GLN A 53 2.81 -7.06 -7.75
C GLN A 53 3.63 -6.78 -9.03
N LYS A 54 4.94 -6.59 -8.86
CA LYS A 54 5.89 -6.35 -9.96
C LYS A 54 5.99 -7.54 -10.90
N GLU A 55 6.02 -8.78 -10.37
CA GLU A 55 5.99 -10.00 -11.19
C GLU A 55 4.67 -10.14 -11.97
N LEU A 56 3.52 -9.91 -11.32
CA LEU A 56 2.19 -9.98 -11.93
C LEU A 56 2.03 -9.05 -13.13
N ILE A 57 2.55 -7.82 -13.03
CA ILE A 57 2.50 -6.84 -14.13
C ILE A 57 3.21 -7.37 -15.39
N GLN A 58 4.33 -8.06 -15.23
CA GLN A 58 5.10 -8.60 -16.36
C GLN A 58 4.37 -9.74 -17.09
N LEU A 59 3.39 -10.38 -16.45
CA LEU A 59 2.63 -11.50 -17.00
C LEU A 59 1.37 -11.07 -17.79
N ILE A 60 1.05 -9.77 -17.82
CA ILE A 60 -0.15 -9.25 -18.47
C ILE A 60 -0.11 -9.50 -19.98
N ASN A 61 -1.18 -10.10 -20.49
CA ASN A 61 -1.47 -10.20 -21.91
C ASN A 61 -2.99 -10.19 -22.16
N SER A 62 -3.40 -10.17 -23.43
CA SER A 62 -4.82 -10.08 -23.81
C SER A 62 -5.69 -11.24 -23.29
N LYS A 63 -5.11 -12.42 -23.03
CA LYS A 63 -5.86 -13.60 -22.56
C LYS A 63 -6.12 -13.58 -21.07
N ASN A 64 -5.20 -13.01 -20.27
CA ASN A 64 -5.28 -13.02 -18.81
C ASN A 64 -5.51 -11.63 -18.18
N PHE A 65 -5.64 -10.58 -19.01
CA PHE A 65 -5.75 -9.18 -18.58
C PHE A 65 -6.74 -8.97 -17.43
N LYS A 66 -7.99 -9.45 -17.57
CA LYS A 66 -9.04 -9.24 -16.56
C LYS A 66 -8.68 -9.88 -15.21
N THR A 67 -8.11 -11.07 -15.24
CA THR A 67 -7.74 -11.82 -14.04
C THR A 67 -6.55 -11.16 -13.36
N ILE A 68 -5.49 -10.85 -14.11
CA ILE A 68 -4.31 -10.20 -13.54
C ILE A 68 -4.66 -8.81 -13.01
N LEU A 69 -5.48 -8.02 -13.73
CA LEU A 69 -5.89 -6.71 -13.25
C LEU A 69 -6.67 -6.81 -11.93
N ARG A 70 -7.56 -7.79 -11.77
CA ARG A 70 -8.24 -8.03 -10.49
C ARG A 70 -7.23 -8.32 -9.37
N SER A 71 -6.32 -9.27 -9.60
CA SER A 71 -5.30 -9.63 -8.61
C SER A 71 -4.38 -8.47 -8.25
N LEU A 72 -4.03 -7.63 -9.23
CA LEU A 72 -3.25 -6.42 -8.99
C LEU A 72 -3.99 -5.43 -8.11
N ILE A 73 -5.29 -5.23 -8.32
CA ILE A 73 -6.10 -4.33 -7.47
C ILE A 73 -6.20 -4.87 -6.04
N GLU A 74 -6.48 -6.17 -5.87
CA GLU A 74 -6.53 -6.81 -4.55
C GLU A 74 -5.19 -6.67 -3.80
N MET A 75 -4.08 -6.85 -4.51
CA MET A 75 -2.75 -6.71 -3.93
C MET A 75 -2.40 -5.25 -3.59
N ASP A 76 -2.76 -4.32 -4.48
CA ASP A 76 -2.57 -2.88 -4.27
C ASP A 76 -3.38 -2.38 -3.07
N ALA A 77 -4.61 -2.89 -2.90
CA ALA A 77 -5.45 -2.63 -1.74
C ALA A 77 -4.78 -3.10 -0.44
N LYS A 78 -4.30 -4.34 -0.40
CA LYS A 78 -3.59 -4.88 0.78
C LYS A 78 -2.35 -4.08 1.12
N ILE A 79 -1.50 -3.76 0.14
CA ILE A 79 -0.29 -2.98 0.37
C ILE A 79 -0.64 -1.60 0.94
N SER A 80 -1.61 -0.92 0.32
CA SER A 80 -2.06 0.38 0.77
C SER A 80 -2.56 0.35 2.22
N ASP A 81 -3.31 -0.68 2.59
CA ASP A 81 -3.93 -0.78 3.92
C ASP A 81 -2.90 -1.17 4.99
N TYR A 82 -1.98 -2.11 4.71
CA TYR A 82 -0.85 -2.39 5.59
C TYR A 82 0.00 -1.14 5.84
N LEU A 83 0.30 -0.36 4.79
CA LEU A 83 1.05 0.89 4.94
C LEU A 83 0.28 1.92 5.76
N PHE A 84 -1.04 2.02 5.57
CA PHE A 84 -1.88 2.88 6.40
C PHE A 84 -1.78 2.52 7.88
N PHE A 85 -1.95 1.24 8.24
CA PHE A 85 -1.80 0.79 9.62
C PHE A 85 -0.38 1.01 10.15
N LEU A 86 0.65 0.70 9.35
CA LEU A 86 2.04 0.93 9.72
C LEU A 86 2.33 2.40 9.98
N ILE A 87 1.71 3.34 9.28
CA ILE A 87 1.92 4.77 9.49
C ILE A 87 1.13 5.30 10.70
N ASN A 88 -0.09 4.80 10.91
CA ASN A 88 -1.03 5.39 11.89
C ASN A 88 -1.11 4.65 13.22
N CYS A 89 -0.65 3.39 13.30
CA CYS A 89 -0.75 2.55 14.48
C CYS A 89 0.62 2.17 15.06
N ARG A 90 0.61 1.80 16.34
CA ARG A 90 1.76 1.21 17.02
C ARG A 90 1.39 -0.18 17.50
N PHE A 91 2.13 -1.19 17.05
CA PHE A 91 1.89 -2.58 17.40
C PHE A 91 2.72 -2.99 18.61
N GLU A 92 2.09 -3.15 19.76
CA GLU A 92 2.73 -3.49 21.03
C GLU A 92 2.75 -5.00 21.31
N ASN A 93 1.90 -5.78 20.64
CA ASN A 93 1.79 -7.23 20.84
C ASN A 93 1.33 -8.01 19.60
N ASP A 94 1.51 -9.33 19.62
CA ASP A 94 1.14 -10.24 18.53
C ASP A 94 -0.36 -10.23 18.20
N LYS A 95 -1.22 -9.94 19.18
CA LYS A 95 -2.67 -9.88 18.95
C LYS A 95 -3.01 -8.72 18.02
N GLU A 96 -2.44 -7.54 18.24
CA GLU A 96 -2.66 -6.37 17.38
C GLU A 96 -2.16 -6.61 15.96
N VAL A 97 -1.03 -7.32 15.80
CA VAL A 97 -0.53 -7.74 14.48
C VAL A 97 -1.54 -8.65 13.78
N LYS A 98 -2.05 -9.65 14.50
CA LYS A 98 -3.05 -10.58 13.98
C LYS A 98 -4.35 -9.86 13.60
N ASP A 99 -4.84 -8.98 14.46
CA ASP A 99 -6.05 -8.20 14.23
C ASP A 99 -5.89 -7.29 12.99
N CYS A 100 -4.70 -6.70 12.78
CA CYS A 100 -4.38 -5.93 11.57
C CYS A 100 -4.42 -6.80 10.30
N ILE A 101 -3.79 -7.98 10.32
CA ILE A 101 -3.82 -8.89 9.17
C ILE A 101 -5.26 -9.32 8.84
N GLU A 102 -6.06 -9.67 9.86
CA GLU A 102 -7.45 -10.03 9.67
C GLU A 102 -8.28 -8.86 9.10
N SER A 103 -8.02 -7.63 9.55
CA SER A 103 -8.65 -6.42 9.01
C SER A 103 -8.30 -6.20 7.54
N VAL A 104 -7.01 -6.25 7.19
CA VAL A 104 -6.54 -6.03 5.81
C VAL A 104 -7.12 -7.08 4.85
N GLU A 105 -7.20 -8.34 5.28
CA GLU A 105 -7.76 -9.42 4.46
C GLU A 105 -9.29 -9.30 4.29
N LYS A 106 -9.99 -8.76 5.28
CA LYS A 106 -11.46 -8.69 5.27
C LYS A 106 -12.00 -7.41 4.64
N ASP A 107 -11.41 -6.26 4.98
CA ASP A 107 -11.98 -4.94 4.74
C ASP A 107 -11.09 -4.08 3.80
N GLY A 108 -9.84 -4.46 3.56
CA GLY A 108 -8.86 -3.64 2.83
C GLY A 108 -9.26 -3.27 1.38
N LEU A 109 -10.05 -4.11 0.69
CA LEU A 109 -10.54 -3.78 -0.65
C LEU A 109 -11.62 -2.69 -0.62
N ASP A 110 -12.51 -2.71 0.37
CA ASP A 110 -13.56 -1.70 0.51
C ASP A 110 -12.95 -0.36 0.94
N ASP A 111 -11.98 -0.38 1.86
CA ASP A 111 -11.22 0.81 2.30
C ASP A 111 -10.42 1.44 1.15
N TYR A 112 -9.84 0.60 0.28
CA TYR A 112 -9.12 1.06 -0.90
C TYR A 112 -9.99 1.91 -1.83
N TYR A 113 -11.24 1.53 -2.05
CA TYR A 113 -12.17 2.26 -2.92
C TYR A 113 -12.84 3.46 -2.24
N CYS A 114 -13.09 3.39 -0.94
CA CYS A 114 -13.66 4.52 -0.18
C CYS A 114 -12.67 5.68 -0.05
N GLY A 115 -11.38 5.40 -0.21
CA GLY A 115 -10.30 6.38 -0.18
C GLY A 115 -9.81 6.60 1.24
N LEU A 116 -8.60 6.12 1.54
CA LEU A 116 -7.80 6.64 2.65
C LEU A 116 -7.78 8.18 2.52
N ASN A 117 -8.18 8.89 3.58
CA ASN A 117 -8.55 10.30 3.56
C ASN A 117 -7.68 11.17 2.62
N TYR A 118 -8.35 12.08 1.91
CA TYR A 118 -7.77 13.01 0.93
C TYR A 118 -6.64 13.82 1.58
N ASN A 119 -5.38 13.39 1.38
CA ASN A 119 -4.08 14.02 1.67
C ASN A 119 -2.98 12.99 2.01
N ASP A 120 -3.29 11.69 2.08
CA ASP A 120 -2.26 10.67 2.32
C ASP A 120 -1.36 10.48 1.09
N SER A 121 -0.04 10.54 1.31
CA SER A 121 1.03 10.24 0.33
C SER A 121 0.86 8.88 -0.33
N LEU A 122 0.20 7.94 0.34
CA LEU A 122 -0.12 6.61 -0.18
C LEU A 122 -0.95 6.65 -1.47
N ASN A 123 -1.77 7.68 -1.68
CA ASN A 123 -2.61 7.79 -2.87
C ASN A 123 -1.81 8.00 -4.16
N ASP A 124 -0.57 8.50 -4.07
CA ASP A 124 0.32 8.67 -5.24
C ASP A 124 0.79 7.33 -5.81
N PHE A 125 0.79 6.27 -4.98
CA PHE A 125 1.23 4.92 -5.34
C PHE A 125 0.11 4.01 -5.85
N LYS A 126 -1.16 4.36 -5.60
CA LYS A 126 -2.31 3.48 -5.86
C LYS A 126 -2.53 3.22 -7.35
N LEU A 127 -2.80 1.97 -7.72
CA LEU A 127 -3.17 1.57 -9.07
C LEU A 127 -4.48 2.22 -9.55
N ILE A 128 -5.48 2.36 -8.68
CA ILE A 128 -6.74 3.05 -8.95
C ILE A 128 -6.87 4.21 -7.96
N VAL A 129 -6.90 5.44 -8.49
CA VAL A 129 -7.18 6.64 -7.70
C VAL A 129 -8.63 7.03 -7.96
N HIS A 130 -9.50 6.82 -6.98
CA HIS A 130 -10.87 7.30 -7.08
C HIS A 130 -10.87 8.82 -6.86
N LYS A 131 -10.99 9.59 -7.95
CA LYS A 131 -11.27 11.02 -7.84
C LYS A 131 -12.77 11.17 -7.58
N PHE A 132 -13.15 11.52 -6.35
CA PHE A 132 -14.45 12.16 -6.16
C PHE A 132 -14.39 13.50 -6.89
N CYS A 133 -15.24 13.66 -7.93
CA CYS A 133 -15.47 14.92 -8.61
C CYS A 133 -16.33 15.84 -7.76
#